data_AF-A0A4P7VPF0-F1
#
_entry.id   AF-A0A4P7VPF0-F1
#
_cell.length_a   1.000
_cell.length_b   1.000
_cell.length_c   1.000
_cell.angle_alpha   90.00
_cell.angle_beta   90.00
_cell.angle_gamma   90.00
#
_symmetry.space_group_name_H-M   'P 1'
#
loop_
_entity.id
_entity.type
_entity.pdbx_description
1 polymer ?
#
loop_
_entity_poly.entity_id
_entity_poly.type
_entity_poly.pdbx_seq_one_letter_code
_entity_poly.pdbx_strand_id
1 'polypeptide(L)'
;MAQSYSSDEKRVFKNIAYTFIVLIISATAVRAINTLATNDNLLLKERPMCAVPRPSGHSVGKYVDFLHENKSDINDYIFSLFDKYDHVILCERAHPEMTQYDMIYSIVSDNRFVDSVGNVFTEIGCVDSREAYKAFLDREFKNEEEVDSSLASFMTVNQSVHLLWPNTNWFNFLKRLYYLNHGKSTKVNLLFADRNWIDRSELDSRDSIMAENIVSTLKNDSLRKSLIIMNYRHAYLTPENCGYYVSQAFPGKVANVMINTGSVSLIDLLFGKETMLPTLHGKWDAAFKQVKDSDCAFDFDGSPFGDDEFDHFVMPWNHVRALKYKDMFTGFIHYKAPEEQFTNIGYNHIFDPDNEKQLRAREAALKGYSLDYWKEQLKNGITHQEGMDIYYSSGSIENQIYIIVCAVAAILIGLMGLISYCRISKMRSNI
;
A
#
# COMPACT_ATOMS: atom_id res chain seq x y z
N MET A 1 9.68 63.06 -27.24
CA MET A 1 10.91 62.31 -26.90
C MET A 1 10.53 60.86 -26.69
N ALA A 2 10.71 60.01 -27.70
CA ALA A 2 10.55 58.57 -27.58
C ALA A 2 11.94 57.98 -27.25
N GLN A 3 12.07 57.28 -26.12
CA GLN A 3 13.27 56.49 -25.84
C GLN A 3 13.35 55.37 -26.89
N SER A 4 14.24 55.53 -27.87
CA SER A 4 14.56 54.44 -28.80
C SER A 4 15.37 53.41 -28.03
N TYR A 5 14.80 52.23 -27.81
CA TYR A 5 15.55 51.10 -27.32
C TYR A 5 16.68 50.78 -28.31
N SER A 6 17.92 50.68 -27.82
CA SER A 6 19.12 50.44 -28.62
C SER A 6 19.07 49.05 -29.28
N SER A 7 19.88 48.83 -30.32
CA SER A 7 20.05 47.50 -30.96
C SER A 7 20.40 46.40 -29.96
N ASP A 8 21.02 46.75 -28.83
CA ASP A 8 21.41 45.83 -27.78
C ASP A 8 20.21 45.28 -27.01
N GLU A 9 19.18 46.09 -26.76
CA GLU A 9 18.02 45.63 -25.98
C GLU A 9 17.14 44.67 -26.81
N LYS A 10 17.08 44.85 -28.14
CA LYS A 10 16.43 43.88 -29.05
C LYS A 10 17.19 42.55 -29.10
N ARG A 11 18.52 42.61 -29.06
CA ARG A 11 19.40 41.42 -29.04
C ARG A 11 19.28 40.68 -27.69
N VAL A 12 19.28 41.40 -26.58
CA VAL A 12 19.09 40.84 -25.23
C VAL A 12 17.75 40.12 -25.11
N PHE A 13 16.67 40.73 -25.60
CA PHE A 13 15.34 40.11 -25.54
C PHE A 13 15.22 38.82 -26.37
N LYS A 14 15.72 38.85 -27.61
CA LYS A 14 15.75 37.69 -28.50
C LYS A 14 16.57 36.56 -27.89
N ASN A 15 17.71 36.88 -27.27
CA ASN A 15 18.54 35.92 -26.57
C ASN A 15 17.83 35.31 -25.36
N ILE A 16 17.12 36.10 -24.55
CA ILE A 16 16.35 35.59 -23.40
C ILE A 16 15.25 34.62 -23.86
N ALA A 17 14.45 34.99 -24.86
CA ALA A 17 13.39 34.12 -25.38
C ALA A 17 13.93 32.78 -25.93
N TYR A 18 15.04 32.81 -26.68
CA TYR A 18 15.66 31.57 -27.15
C TYR A 18 16.26 30.74 -26.02
N THR A 19 16.89 31.36 -25.03
CA THR A 19 17.39 30.65 -23.85
C THR A 19 16.25 29.91 -23.16
N PHE A 20 15.10 30.55 -22.94
CA PHE A 20 13.94 29.88 -22.34
C PHE A 20 13.39 28.74 -23.21
N ILE A 21 13.32 28.90 -24.53
CA ILE A 21 12.91 27.83 -25.45
C ILE A 21 13.87 26.64 -25.36
N VAL A 22 15.18 26.89 -25.42
CA VAL A 22 16.21 25.84 -25.31
C VAL A 22 16.12 25.13 -23.95
N LEU A 23 15.89 25.87 -22.86
CA LEU A 23 15.71 25.30 -21.52
C LEU A 23 14.47 24.40 -21.45
N ILE A 24 13.33 24.82 -21.99
CA ILE A 24 12.09 24.01 -22.00
C ILE A 24 12.29 22.74 -22.83
N ILE A 25 12.90 22.85 -24.02
CA ILE A 25 13.19 21.68 -24.88
C ILE A 25 14.14 20.72 -24.16
N SER A 26 15.23 21.24 -23.59
CA SER A 26 16.23 20.44 -22.89
C SER A 26 15.63 19.75 -21.65
N ALA A 27 14.86 20.47 -20.84
CA ALA A 27 14.17 19.92 -19.68
C ALA A 27 13.17 18.82 -20.08
N THR A 28 12.42 19.04 -21.18
CA THR A 28 11.48 18.04 -21.69
C THR A 28 12.19 16.80 -22.21
N ALA A 29 13.29 16.99 -22.95
CA ALA A 29 14.09 15.87 -23.45
C ALA A 29 14.70 15.06 -22.30
N VAL A 30 15.27 15.72 -21.29
CA VAL A 30 15.81 15.07 -20.10
C VAL A 30 14.72 14.33 -19.32
N ARG A 31 13.55 14.97 -19.12
CA ARG A 31 12.40 14.34 -18.45
C ARG A 31 11.97 13.08 -19.20
N ALA A 32 11.79 13.16 -20.53
CA ALA A 32 11.38 12.04 -21.35
C ALA A 32 12.39 10.89 -21.34
N ILE A 33 13.69 11.20 -21.52
CA ILE A 33 14.76 10.19 -21.48
C ILE A 33 14.80 9.52 -20.11
N ASN A 34 14.70 10.29 -19.02
CA ASN A 34 14.73 9.72 -17.68
C ASN A 34 13.50 8.84 -17.43
N THR A 35 12.29 9.30 -17.78
CA THR A 35 11.06 8.50 -17.68
C THR A 35 11.20 7.17 -18.42
N LEU A 36 11.72 7.18 -19.66
CA LEU A 36 11.92 5.95 -20.44
C LEU A 36 12.99 5.04 -19.85
N ALA A 37 14.03 5.59 -19.24
CA ALA A 37 15.15 4.82 -18.69
C ALA A 37 14.86 4.20 -17.31
N THR A 38 13.91 4.75 -16.54
CA THR A 38 13.73 4.39 -15.12
C THR A 38 12.37 3.76 -14.78
N ASN A 39 11.46 3.61 -15.75
CA ASN A 39 10.14 3.03 -15.52
C ASN A 39 10.03 1.62 -16.08
N ASP A 40 9.00 0.89 -15.64
CA ASP A 40 8.70 -0.44 -16.18
C ASP A 40 8.22 -0.36 -17.63
N ASN A 41 8.56 -1.35 -18.45
CA ASN A 41 8.10 -1.45 -19.83
C ASN A 41 6.58 -1.60 -19.93
N LEU A 42 5.96 -2.34 -19.00
CA LEU A 42 4.50 -2.50 -18.93
C LEU A 42 3.84 -1.15 -18.63
N LEU A 43 4.34 -0.43 -17.62
CA LEU A 43 3.83 0.90 -17.27
C LEU A 43 3.94 1.88 -18.45
N LEU A 44 5.10 1.93 -19.11
CA LEU A 44 5.32 2.79 -20.27
C LEU A 44 4.40 2.43 -21.44
N LYS A 45 4.10 1.15 -21.63
CA LYS A 45 3.25 0.65 -22.72
C LYS A 45 1.77 0.89 -22.45
N GLU A 46 1.30 0.63 -21.24
CA GLU A 46 -0.13 0.58 -20.92
C GLU A 46 -0.66 1.85 -20.27
N ARG A 47 0.18 2.59 -19.55
CA ARG A 47 -0.18 3.85 -18.87
C ARG A 47 0.95 4.89 -18.99
N PRO A 48 1.37 5.28 -20.21
CA PRO A 48 2.50 6.20 -20.42
C PRO A 48 2.35 7.54 -19.68
N MET A 49 1.12 8.04 -19.54
CA MET A 49 0.84 9.28 -18.81
C MET A 49 1.07 9.16 -17.31
N CYS A 50 1.05 7.96 -16.74
CA CYS A 50 1.33 7.72 -15.33
C CYS A 50 2.84 7.62 -15.03
N ALA A 51 3.67 7.44 -16.07
CA ALA A 51 5.11 7.32 -15.90
C ALA A 51 5.78 8.68 -15.68
N VAL A 52 6.43 8.85 -14.54
CA VAL A 52 7.23 10.05 -14.18
C VAL A 52 8.69 9.66 -14.00
N PRO A 53 9.64 10.60 -14.11
CA PRO A 53 11.06 10.30 -13.87
C PRO A 53 11.27 9.72 -12.46
N ARG A 54 12.04 8.63 -12.36
CA ARG A 54 12.45 8.02 -11.08
C ARG A 54 13.96 8.17 -10.87
N PRO A 55 14.51 7.82 -9.69
CA PRO A 55 15.95 7.70 -9.52
C PRO A 55 16.58 6.80 -10.57
N SER A 56 17.72 7.23 -11.10
CA SER A 56 18.46 6.49 -12.14
C SER A 56 19.02 5.16 -11.62
N GLY A 57 19.27 4.21 -12.52
CA GLY A 57 19.93 2.94 -12.17
C GLY A 57 21.28 3.14 -11.46
N HIS A 58 22.08 4.13 -11.90
CA HIS A 58 23.34 4.48 -11.26
C HIS A 58 23.16 4.96 -9.81
N SER A 59 22.15 5.80 -9.55
CA SER A 59 21.89 6.31 -8.20
C SER A 59 21.42 5.25 -7.19
N VAL A 60 20.99 4.07 -7.68
CA VAL A 60 20.56 2.96 -6.82
C VAL A 60 21.55 1.80 -6.80
N GLY A 61 22.77 1.97 -7.33
CA GLY A 61 23.79 0.91 -7.44
C GLY A 61 24.03 0.16 -6.13
N LYS A 62 24.22 0.87 -5.00
CA LYS A 62 24.43 0.24 -3.69
C LYS A 62 23.28 -0.67 -3.23
N TYR A 63 22.05 -0.40 -3.68
CA TYR A 63 20.87 -1.22 -3.38
C TYR A 63 20.89 -2.49 -4.22
N VAL A 64 21.25 -2.36 -5.50
CA VAL A 64 21.40 -3.47 -6.43
C VAL A 64 22.51 -4.43 -5.96
N ASP A 65 23.67 -3.89 -5.57
CA ASP A 65 24.78 -4.66 -5.02
C ASP A 65 24.33 -5.45 -3.77
N PHE A 66 23.64 -4.80 -2.85
CA PHE A 66 23.08 -5.46 -1.67
C PHE A 66 22.10 -6.60 -2.04
N LEU A 67 21.19 -6.36 -2.99
CA LEU A 67 20.23 -7.36 -3.46
C LEU A 67 20.90 -8.54 -4.20
N HIS A 68 22.10 -8.39 -4.74
CA HIS A 68 22.81 -9.53 -5.31
C HIS A 68 23.39 -10.47 -4.25
N GLU A 69 23.68 -9.94 -3.06
CA GLU A 69 24.42 -10.66 -2.01
C GLU A 69 23.53 -11.14 -0.85
N ASN A 70 22.41 -10.45 -0.56
CA ASN A 70 21.70 -10.58 0.72
C ASN A 70 20.23 -11.00 0.60
N LYS A 71 19.81 -11.58 -0.54
CA LYS A 71 18.43 -12.08 -0.71
C LYS A 71 18.22 -13.42 -0.02
N SER A 72 17.10 -13.54 0.67
CA SER A 72 16.58 -14.82 1.17
C SER A 72 15.24 -15.14 0.54
N ASP A 73 14.91 -16.44 0.46
CA ASP A 73 13.52 -16.88 0.24
C ASP A 73 12.61 -16.32 1.35
N ILE A 74 11.38 -15.96 0.99
CA ILE A 74 10.45 -15.28 1.90
C ILE A 74 10.04 -16.18 3.06
N ASN A 75 9.69 -17.44 2.78
CA ASN A 75 9.30 -18.38 3.82
C ASN A 75 10.50 -18.65 4.74
N ASP A 76 11.66 -18.96 4.17
CA ASP A 76 12.88 -19.25 4.94
C ASP A 76 13.30 -18.07 5.83
N TYR A 77 13.21 -16.84 5.32
CA TYR A 77 13.45 -15.64 6.11
C TYR A 77 12.50 -15.54 7.29
N ILE A 78 11.18 -15.69 7.08
CA ILE A 78 10.19 -15.64 8.16
C ILE A 78 10.45 -16.71 9.23
N PHE A 79 10.82 -17.93 8.83
CA PHE A 79 11.17 -18.98 9.81
C PHE A 79 12.47 -18.66 10.55
N SER A 80 13.46 -18.06 9.89
CA SER A 80 14.68 -17.61 10.56
C SER A 80 14.41 -16.51 11.60
N LEU A 81 13.35 -15.70 11.42
CA LEU A 81 12.90 -14.77 12.45
C LEU A 81 12.29 -15.54 13.63
N PHE A 82 11.48 -16.56 13.39
CA PHE A 82 10.92 -17.38 14.47
C PHE A 82 11.99 -18.15 15.28
N ASP A 83 13.22 -18.29 14.80
CA ASP A 83 14.33 -18.84 15.59
C ASP A 83 14.83 -17.86 16.67
N LYS A 84 14.63 -16.56 16.46
CA LYS A 84 15.08 -15.46 17.34
C LYS A 84 13.94 -14.82 18.12
N TYR A 85 12.77 -14.73 17.50
CA TYR A 85 11.60 -14.02 17.97
C TYR A 85 10.44 -15.00 18.22
N ASP A 86 9.61 -14.65 19.19
CA ASP A 86 8.43 -15.44 19.52
C ASP A 86 7.25 -14.99 18.64
N HIS A 87 7.14 -13.68 18.37
CA HIS A 87 6.05 -13.12 17.57
C HIS A 87 6.60 -12.38 16.34
N VAL A 88 6.01 -12.61 15.18
CA VAL A 88 6.34 -11.92 13.94
C VAL A 88 5.12 -11.14 13.47
N ILE A 89 5.25 -9.82 13.40
CA ILE A 89 4.22 -8.93 12.84
C ILE A 89 4.49 -8.78 11.35
N LEU A 90 3.49 -9.01 10.52
CA LEU A 90 3.47 -8.61 9.11
C LEU A 90 2.67 -7.32 8.98
N CYS A 91 3.34 -6.29 8.49
CA CYS A 91 2.76 -5.04 8.06
C CYS A 91 2.20 -5.24 6.64
N GLU A 92 0.89 -5.45 6.56
CA GLU A 92 0.20 -5.65 5.28
C GLU A 92 0.16 -4.36 4.46
N ARG A 93 0.01 -4.53 3.15
CA ARG A 93 -0.27 -3.46 2.19
C ARG A 93 -1.71 -2.93 2.39
N ALA A 94 -2.21 -2.21 1.39
CA ALA A 94 -3.63 -1.88 1.33
C ALA A 94 -4.50 -3.13 1.52
N HIS A 95 -5.52 -3.03 2.38
CA HIS A 95 -6.37 -4.15 2.76
C HIS A 95 -6.92 -5.01 1.61
N PRO A 96 -7.34 -4.47 0.45
CA PRO A 96 -7.90 -5.30 -0.62
C PRO A 96 -6.83 -5.89 -1.57
N GLU A 97 -5.53 -5.66 -1.32
CA GLU A 97 -4.46 -6.14 -2.20
C GLU A 97 -4.37 -7.68 -2.14
N MET A 98 -4.47 -8.30 -3.31
CA MET A 98 -4.68 -9.74 -3.46
C MET A 98 -3.41 -10.55 -3.33
N THR A 99 -2.31 -10.07 -3.94
CA THR A 99 -1.10 -10.88 -4.09
C THR A 99 -0.42 -11.15 -2.75
N GLN A 100 -0.43 -10.20 -1.81
CA GLN A 100 0.15 -10.41 -0.49
C GLN A 100 -0.48 -11.61 0.25
N TYR A 101 -1.78 -11.89 0.03
CA TYR A 101 -2.45 -13.01 0.69
C TYR A 101 -2.09 -14.37 0.10
N ASP A 102 -1.52 -14.43 -1.12
CA ASP A 102 -0.90 -15.64 -1.63
C ASP A 102 0.42 -15.95 -0.91
N MET A 103 1.22 -14.91 -0.64
CA MET A 103 2.46 -15.03 0.14
C MET A 103 2.20 -15.30 1.62
N ILE A 104 1.22 -14.63 2.23
CA ILE A 104 0.79 -14.96 3.60
C ILE A 104 0.28 -16.42 3.65
N TYR A 105 -0.48 -16.86 2.65
CA TYR A 105 -0.91 -18.25 2.58
C TYR A 105 0.26 -19.23 2.44
N SER A 106 1.28 -18.92 1.63
CA SER A 106 2.46 -19.79 1.51
C SER A 106 3.22 -19.93 2.83
N ILE A 107 3.24 -18.89 3.67
CA ILE A 107 3.83 -18.95 5.01
C ILE A 107 2.99 -19.85 5.92
N VAL A 108 1.67 -19.61 6.04
CA VAL A 108 0.83 -20.30 7.04
C VAL A 108 0.51 -21.75 6.66
N SER A 109 0.65 -22.11 5.38
CA SER A 109 0.47 -23.49 4.89
C SER A 109 1.75 -24.33 4.90
N ASP A 110 2.91 -23.72 5.18
CA ASP A 110 4.18 -24.44 5.33
C ASP A 110 4.15 -25.33 6.59
N ASN A 111 4.65 -26.56 6.48
CA ASN A 111 4.65 -27.51 7.60
C ASN A 111 5.39 -26.96 8.83
N ARG A 112 6.47 -26.17 8.63
CA ARG A 112 7.18 -25.52 9.74
C ARG A 112 6.25 -24.59 10.52
N PHE A 113 5.34 -23.89 9.83
CA PHE A 113 4.35 -23.04 10.47
C PHE A 113 3.32 -23.88 11.22
N VAL A 114 2.71 -24.85 10.55
CA VAL A 114 1.66 -25.71 11.11
C VAL A 114 2.15 -26.43 12.37
N ASP A 115 3.38 -26.93 12.35
CA ASP A 115 3.93 -27.75 13.43
C ASP A 115 4.51 -26.93 14.59
N SER A 116 5.05 -25.73 14.33
CA SER A 116 5.84 -24.99 15.33
C SER A 116 5.30 -23.61 15.71
N VAL A 117 4.40 -23.01 14.92
CA VAL A 117 3.82 -21.69 15.18
C VAL A 117 2.31 -21.79 15.37
N GLY A 118 1.60 -22.28 14.35
CA GLY A 118 0.18 -22.66 14.39
C GLY A 118 -0.83 -21.54 14.64
N ASN A 119 -0.41 -20.33 15.03
CA ASN A 119 -1.30 -19.26 15.46
C ASN A 119 -1.10 -18.01 14.60
N VAL A 120 -2.21 -17.49 14.07
CA VAL A 120 -2.29 -16.25 13.29
C VAL A 120 -3.24 -15.29 13.98
N PHE A 121 -2.77 -14.10 14.33
CA PHE A 121 -3.63 -12.98 14.71
C PHE A 121 -3.86 -12.05 13.52
N THR A 122 -5.00 -11.39 13.46
CA THR A 122 -5.32 -10.40 12.42
C THR A 122 -6.15 -9.26 12.99
N GLU A 123 -6.00 -8.05 12.46
CA GLU A 123 -6.95 -6.95 12.76
C GLU A 123 -8.34 -7.18 12.17
N ILE A 124 -8.44 -7.99 11.11
CA ILE A 124 -9.65 -8.12 10.31
C ILE A 124 -10.59 -9.12 10.99
N GLY A 125 -11.46 -8.59 11.84
CA GLY A 125 -12.52 -9.34 12.49
C GLY A 125 -12.67 -9.01 13.97
N CYS A 126 -13.75 -9.48 14.58
CA CYS A 126 -14.00 -9.24 16.01
C CYS A 126 -13.68 -10.45 16.88
N VAL A 127 -13.14 -10.25 18.09
CA VAL A 127 -12.83 -11.31 19.07
C VAL A 127 -14.05 -12.19 19.37
N ASP A 128 -15.25 -11.60 19.38
CA ASP A 128 -16.51 -12.29 19.66
C ASP A 128 -16.89 -13.33 18.59
N SER A 129 -16.31 -13.24 17.40
CA SER A 129 -16.61 -14.13 16.27
C SER A 129 -15.64 -15.31 16.14
N ARG A 130 -14.61 -15.42 17.00
CA ARG A 130 -13.61 -16.50 16.94
C ARG A 130 -14.25 -17.89 17.02
N GLU A 131 -15.19 -18.09 17.94
CA GLU A 131 -15.90 -19.38 18.08
C GLU A 131 -16.81 -19.66 16.87
N ALA A 132 -17.44 -18.64 16.29
CA ALA A 132 -18.24 -18.79 15.09
C ALA A 132 -17.38 -19.21 13.88
N TYR A 133 -16.17 -18.64 13.75
CA TYR A 133 -15.24 -19.07 12.70
C TYR A 133 -14.71 -20.48 12.92
N LYS A 134 -14.39 -20.85 14.16
CA LYS A 134 -14.01 -22.22 14.52
C LYS A 134 -15.12 -23.21 14.16
N ALA A 135 -16.37 -22.88 14.48
CA ALA A 135 -17.53 -23.68 14.10
C ALA A 135 -17.69 -23.80 12.57
N PHE A 136 -17.38 -22.75 11.81
CA PHE A 136 -17.31 -22.81 10.34
C PHE A 136 -16.21 -23.76 9.87
N LEU A 137 -15.01 -23.72 10.46
CA LEU A 137 -13.89 -24.61 10.11
C LEU A 137 -14.15 -26.09 10.39
N ASP A 138 -14.94 -26.38 11.44
CA ASP A 138 -15.27 -27.74 11.86
C ASP A 138 -16.48 -28.34 11.13
N ARG A 139 -17.19 -27.53 10.34
CA ARG A 139 -18.38 -27.97 9.61
C ARG A 139 -18.01 -28.71 8.34
N GLU A 140 -18.70 -29.82 8.07
CA GLU A 140 -18.69 -30.47 6.76
C GLU A 140 -19.73 -29.80 5.84
N PHE A 141 -19.27 -29.38 4.67
CA PHE A 141 -20.10 -28.81 3.61
C PHE A 141 -20.21 -29.78 2.45
N LYS A 142 -21.38 -29.84 1.79
CA LYS A 142 -21.60 -30.83 0.72
C LYS A 142 -20.95 -30.46 -0.60
N ASN A 143 -20.73 -29.17 -0.82
CA ASN A 143 -20.19 -28.63 -2.06
C ASN A 143 -19.66 -27.20 -1.83
N GLU A 144 -19.01 -26.66 -2.86
CA GLU A 144 -18.39 -25.33 -2.85
C GLU A 144 -19.39 -24.20 -2.59
N GLU A 145 -20.61 -24.30 -3.13
CA GLU A 145 -21.66 -23.31 -2.96
C GLU A 145 -22.09 -23.16 -1.49
N GLU A 146 -22.21 -24.29 -0.77
CA GLU A 146 -22.52 -24.25 0.65
C GLU A 146 -21.38 -23.63 1.48
N VAL A 147 -20.12 -23.86 1.08
CA VAL A 147 -18.95 -23.21 1.70
C VAL A 147 -19.01 -21.70 1.49
N ASP A 148 -19.23 -21.27 0.24
CA ASP A 148 -19.23 -19.85 -0.12
C ASP A 148 -20.38 -19.08 0.52
N SER A 149 -21.60 -19.61 0.48
CA SER A 149 -22.76 -19.01 1.13
C SER A 149 -22.57 -18.94 2.65
N SER A 150 -22.09 -20.02 3.29
CA SER A 150 -21.86 -20.03 4.74
C SER A 150 -20.74 -19.09 5.17
N LEU A 151 -19.67 -18.97 4.38
CA LEU A 151 -18.58 -18.04 4.66
C LEU A 151 -19.02 -16.60 4.46
N ALA A 152 -19.83 -16.31 3.45
CA ALA A 152 -20.39 -14.97 3.23
C ALA A 152 -21.28 -14.54 4.41
N SER A 153 -22.10 -15.45 4.94
CA SER A 153 -22.89 -15.21 6.15
C SER A 153 -22.02 -15.03 7.40
N PHE A 154 -20.91 -15.75 7.53
CA PHE A 154 -19.95 -15.50 8.62
C PHE A 154 -19.34 -14.09 8.50
N MET A 155 -18.98 -13.68 7.28
CA MET A 155 -18.40 -12.37 7.03
C MET A 155 -19.32 -11.22 7.43
N THR A 156 -20.65 -11.35 7.36
CA THR A 156 -21.57 -10.27 7.80
C THR A 156 -21.61 -10.07 9.31
N VAL A 157 -21.22 -11.08 10.09
CA VAL A 157 -21.17 -11.00 11.57
C VAL A 157 -19.76 -10.76 12.11
N ASN A 158 -18.71 -11.10 11.35
CA ASN A 158 -17.30 -10.84 11.70
C ASN A 158 -16.87 -9.36 11.52
N GLN A 159 -17.83 -8.43 11.44
CA GLN A 159 -17.52 -7.02 11.17
C GLN A 159 -17.04 -6.30 12.45
N SER A 160 -15.87 -5.66 12.39
CA SER A 160 -15.33 -4.83 13.48
C SER A 160 -15.77 -3.37 13.34
N VAL A 161 -15.02 -2.59 12.55
CA VAL A 161 -15.21 -1.14 12.36
C VAL A 161 -16.22 -0.82 11.26
N HIS A 162 -16.18 -1.55 10.15
CA HIS A 162 -16.99 -1.23 8.98
C HIS A 162 -18.36 -1.91 9.03
N LEU A 163 -19.30 -1.40 8.24
CA LEU A 163 -20.59 -2.07 8.03
C LEU A 163 -20.40 -3.39 7.26
N LEU A 164 -19.55 -3.36 6.23
CA LEU A 164 -19.24 -4.47 5.35
C LEU A 164 -17.73 -4.44 5.08
N TRP A 165 -17.12 -5.63 5.05
CA TRP A 165 -15.73 -5.84 4.65
C TRP A 165 -15.69 -6.66 3.37
N PRO A 166 -15.79 -6.01 2.19
CA PRO A 166 -16.00 -6.71 0.93
C PRO A 166 -14.69 -7.23 0.29
N ASN A 167 -13.57 -7.24 0.99
CA ASN A 167 -12.28 -7.53 0.37
C ASN A 167 -12.17 -9.02 -0.01
N THR A 168 -11.98 -9.28 -1.31
CA THR A 168 -12.01 -10.64 -1.89
C THR A 168 -10.86 -11.50 -1.37
N ASN A 169 -9.69 -10.90 -1.15
CA ASN A 169 -8.50 -11.57 -0.62
C ASN A 169 -8.77 -12.23 0.74
N TRP A 170 -9.48 -11.53 1.63
CA TRP A 170 -9.80 -12.00 2.95
C TRP A 170 -10.81 -13.16 2.91
N PHE A 171 -11.87 -13.02 2.12
CA PHE A 171 -12.83 -14.10 1.87
C PHE A 171 -12.09 -15.37 1.36
N ASN A 172 -11.24 -15.20 0.35
CA ASN A 172 -10.46 -16.31 -0.22
C ASN A 172 -9.48 -16.91 0.80
N PHE A 173 -8.83 -16.08 1.63
CA PHE A 173 -7.91 -16.56 2.66
C PHE A 173 -8.63 -17.41 3.71
N LEU A 174 -9.78 -16.95 4.23
CA LEU A 174 -10.59 -17.71 5.18
C LEU A 174 -11.07 -19.04 4.59
N LYS A 175 -11.45 -19.05 3.30
CA LYS A 175 -11.83 -20.26 2.57
C LYS A 175 -10.66 -21.22 2.38
N ARG A 176 -9.48 -20.72 2.03
CA ARG A 176 -8.27 -21.54 1.90
C ARG A 176 -7.83 -22.11 3.25
N LEU A 177 -8.04 -21.40 4.36
CA LEU A 177 -7.80 -21.92 5.70
C LEU A 177 -8.79 -23.02 6.09
N TYR A 178 -10.05 -22.93 5.68
CA TYR A 178 -10.99 -24.05 5.80
C TYR A 178 -10.43 -25.31 5.16
N TYR A 179 -10.01 -25.24 3.88
CA TYR A 179 -9.41 -26.39 3.20
C TYR A 179 -8.08 -26.84 3.78
N LEU A 180 -7.26 -25.90 4.28
CA LEU A 180 -5.99 -26.22 4.92
C LEU A 180 -6.20 -27.04 6.20
N ASN A 181 -7.23 -26.72 6.98
CA ASN A 181 -7.52 -27.32 8.28
C ASN A 181 -8.44 -28.55 8.21
N HIS A 182 -9.19 -28.70 7.12
CA HIS A 182 -10.22 -29.73 7.00
C HIS A 182 -9.65 -31.14 7.15
N GLY A 183 -10.25 -31.93 8.05
CA GLY A 183 -9.81 -33.31 8.32
C GLY A 183 -8.45 -33.46 9.01
N LYS A 184 -7.80 -32.37 9.42
CA LYS A 184 -6.47 -32.42 10.08
C LYS A 184 -6.57 -32.36 11.60
N SER A 185 -5.66 -33.07 12.27
CA SER A 185 -5.51 -33.03 13.73
C SER A 185 -4.79 -31.77 14.21
N THR A 186 -3.74 -31.36 13.50
CA THR A 186 -3.05 -30.08 13.71
C THR A 186 -3.62 -29.04 12.75
N LYS A 187 -4.11 -27.92 13.29
CA LYS A 187 -4.80 -26.87 12.55
C LYS A 187 -4.09 -25.54 12.77
N VAL A 188 -4.12 -24.69 11.74
CA VAL A 188 -3.77 -23.28 11.86
C VAL A 188 -4.94 -22.55 12.53
N ASN A 189 -4.66 -21.93 13.67
CA ASN A 189 -5.61 -21.17 14.45
C ASN A 189 -5.60 -19.71 14.04
N LEU A 190 -6.73 -19.20 13.52
CA LEU A 190 -6.90 -17.79 13.19
C LEU A 190 -7.66 -17.06 14.30
N LEU A 191 -7.07 -16.00 14.82
CA LEU A 191 -7.52 -15.26 15.99
C LEU A 191 -7.74 -13.79 15.62
N PHE A 192 -8.98 -13.36 15.52
CA PHE A 192 -9.31 -11.95 15.28
C PHE A 192 -8.96 -11.10 16.50
N ALA A 193 -8.31 -9.95 16.32
CA ALA A 193 -7.82 -9.12 17.43
C ALA A 193 -8.72 -7.93 17.74
N ASP A 194 -9.52 -7.47 16.79
CA ASP A 194 -10.35 -6.27 16.96
C ASP A 194 -11.67 -6.58 17.70
N ARG A 195 -12.46 -5.55 18.00
CA ARG A 195 -13.79 -5.70 18.61
C ARG A 195 -14.88 -5.14 17.71
N ASN A 196 -16.14 -5.38 18.08
CA ASN A 196 -17.27 -4.80 17.39
C ASN A 196 -17.45 -3.32 17.76
N TRP A 197 -17.24 -2.41 16.81
CA TRP A 197 -17.28 -0.96 17.01
C TRP A 197 -18.63 -0.33 16.64
N ILE A 198 -19.73 -0.98 17.05
CA ILE A 198 -21.06 -0.31 17.05
C ILE A 198 -21.02 0.88 17.99
N ASP A 199 -20.49 0.69 19.21
CA ASP A 199 -20.08 1.82 20.05
C ASP A 199 -18.67 2.27 19.66
N ARG A 200 -18.54 3.56 19.34
CA ARG A 200 -17.31 4.21 18.89
C ARG A 200 -16.70 5.14 19.93
N SER A 201 -17.23 5.13 21.16
CA SER A 201 -16.78 6.00 22.27
C SER A 201 -15.30 5.88 22.59
N GLU A 202 -14.70 4.70 22.39
CA GLU A 202 -13.27 4.43 22.66
C GLU A 202 -12.47 4.13 21.37
N LEU A 203 -12.93 4.60 20.20
CA LEU A 203 -12.26 4.26 18.93
C LEU A 203 -10.80 4.74 18.89
N ASP A 204 -10.48 5.83 19.59
CA ASP A 204 -9.12 6.33 19.75
C ASP A 204 -8.20 5.36 20.51
N SER A 205 -8.76 4.40 21.25
CA SER A 205 -8.03 3.34 21.96
C SER A 205 -7.98 2.01 21.19
N ARG A 206 -8.45 1.97 19.93
CA ARG A 206 -8.56 0.73 19.13
C ARG A 206 -7.27 -0.08 19.10
N ASP A 207 -6.13 0.55 18.84
CA ASP A 207 -4.82 -0.10 18.80
C ASP A 207 -4.43 -0.77 20.12
N SER A 208 -4.65 -0.08 21.24
CA SER A 208 -4.37 -0.64 22.57
C SER A 208 -5.28 -1.81 22.91
N ILE A 209 -6.54 -1.76 22.48
CA ILE A 209 -7.51 -2.83 22.67
C ILE A 209 -7.17 -4.06 21.82
N MET A 210 -6.79 -3.87 20.55
CA MET A 210 -6.31 -4.95 19.69
C MET A 210 -5.07 -5.63 20.29
N ALA A 211 -4.11 -4.83 20.75
CA ALA A 211 -2.92 -5.34 21.40
C ALA A 211 -3.24 -6.11 22.69
N GLU A 212 -4.12 -5.59 23.54
CA GLU A 212 -4.55 -6.28 24.77
C GLU A 212 -5.23 -7.62 24.46
N ASN A 213 -6.09 -7.67 23.44
CA ASN A 213 -6.72 -8.91 22.99
C ASN A 213 -5.70 -9.94 22.51
N ILE A 214 -4.64 -9.51 21.81
CA ILE A 214 -3.54 -10.39 21.39
C ILE A 214 -2.74 -10.87 22.60
N VAL A 215 -2.27 -9.95 23.44
CA VAL A 215 -1.39 -10.21 24.59
C VAL A 215 -2.08 -11.12 25.61
N SER A 216 -3.34 -10.83 25.95
CA SER A 216 -4.13 -11.63 26.88
C SER A 216 -4.37 -13.04 26.34
N THR A 217 -4.70 -13.20 25.05
CA THR A 217 -4.88 -14.51 24.42
C THR A 217 -3.57 -15.31 24.46
N LEU A 218 -2.46 -14.71 24.04
CA LEU A 218 -1.13 -15.36 24.06
C LEU A 218 -0.76 -15.85 25.48
N LYS A 219 -1.01 -15.04 26.50
CA LYS A 219 -0.70 -15.38 27.90
C LYS A 219 -1.64 -16.45 28.47
N ASN A 220 -2.95 -16.28 28.29
CA ASN A 220 -3.95 -17.18 28.87
C ASN A 220 -3.89 -18.57 28.25
N ASP A 221 -3.69 -18.64 26.94
CA ASP A 221 -3.64 -19.90 26.20
C ASP A 221 -2.22 -20.47 26.13
N SER A 222 -1.25 -19.79 26.76
CA SER A 222 0.17 -20.17 26.77
C SER A 222 0.77 -20.37 25.37
N LEU A 223 0.34 -19.56 24.40
CA LEU A 223 0.79 -19.62 23.01
C LEU A 223 2.17 -18.97 22.90
N ARG A 224 3.16 -19.78 22.53
CA ARG A 224 4.56 -19.34 22.48
C ARG A 224 4.94 -18.58 21.24
N LYS A 225 4.35 -18.90 20.09
CA LYS A 225 4.67 -18.25 18.82
C LYS A 225 3.42 -17.84 18.07
N SER A 226 3.50 -16.71 17.37
CA SER A 226 2.41 -16.25 16.51
C SER A 226 2.89 -15.40 15.34
N LEU A 227 2.17 -15.53 14.23
CA LEU A 227 2.15 -14.52 13.17
C LEU A 227 1.05 -13.51 13.48
N ILE A 228 1.29 -12.22 13.30
CA ILE A 228 0.33 -11.16 13.59
C ILE A 228 0.22 -10.28 12.35
N ILE A 229 -0.94 -10.25 11.70
CA ILE A 229 -1.20 -9.47 10.49
C ILE A 229 -1.90 -8.18 10.88
N MET A 230 -1.27 -7.05 10.61
CA MET A 230 -1.77 -5.72 10.93
C MET A 230 -1.59 -4.81 9.73
N ASN A 231 -2.58 -3.96 9.46
CA ASN A 231 -2.46 -2.89 8.47
C ASN A 231 -1.25 -2.02 8.76
N TYR A 232 -0.73 -1.37 7.71
CA TYR A 232 0.48 -0.58 7.76
C TYR A 232 0.62 0.27 9.02
N ARG A 233 -0.42 1.00 9.43
CA ARG A 233 -0.34 1.84 10.64
C ARG A 233 -0.35 1.02 11.93
N HIS A 234 -1.25 0.04 12.02
CA HIS A 234 -1.40 -0.82 13.20
C HIS A 234 -0.16 -1.68 13.47
N ALA A 235 0.63 -1.99 12.44
CA ALA A 235 1.87 -2.75 12.55
C ALA A 235 3.08 -1.96 13.09
N TYR A 236 3.02 -0.62 13.10
CA TYR A 236 4.17 0.20 13.49
C TYR A 236 4.62 -0.04 14.94
N LEU A 237 5.94 -0.03 15.16
CA LEU A 237 6.55 -0.11 16.50
C LEU A 237 6.73 1.27 17.14
N THR A 238 5.88 2.23 16.80
CA THR A 238 5.85 3.57 17.40
C THR A 238 4.63 3.75 18.31
N PRO A 239 4.69 4.63 19.32
CA PRO A 239 3.61 4.83 20.28
C PRO A 239 2.23 4.98 19.62
N GLU A 240 1.19 4.52 20.32
CA GLU A 240 -0.22 4.52 19.88
C GLU A 240 -0.61 3.46 18.85
N ASN A 241 0.33 2.66 18.33
CA ASN A 241 0.02 1.58 17.39
C ASN A 241 0.03 0.20 18.08
N CYS A 242 -0.78 -0.74 17.57
CA CYS A 242 -0.92 -2.10 18.11
C CYS A 242 0.43 -2.81 18.19
N GLY A 243 1.25 -2.75 17.13
CA GLY A 243 2.58 -3.35 17.09
C GLY A 243 3.49 -2.86 18.21
N TYR A 244 3.46 -1.57 18.52
CA TYR A 244 4.19 -1.01 19.65
C TYR A 244 3.74 -1.61 20.98
N TYR A 245 2.44 -1.62 21.28
CA TYR A 245 1.92 -2.20 22.52
C TYR A 245 2.27 -3.69 22.66
N VAL A 246 2.17 -4.47 21.57
CA VAL A 246 2.60 -5.89 21.55
C VAL A 246 4.11 -6.00 21.84
N SER A 247 4.95 -5.15 21.23
CA SER A 247 6.40 -5.15 21.47
C SER A 247 6.77 -4.80 22.91
N GLN A 248 6.01 -3.91 23.56
CA GLN A 248 6.20 -3.56 24.97
C GLN A 248 5.80 -4.71 25.90
N ALA A 249 4.76 -5.48 25.53
CA ALA A 249 4.34 -6.65 26.30
C ALA A 249 5.32 -7.83 26.20
N PHE A 250 6.10 -7.90 25.11
CA PHE A 250 7.10 -8.94 24.86
C PHE A 250 8.47 -8.36 24.43
N PRO A 251 9.20 -7.69 25.34
CA PRO A 251 10.44 -6.99 24.99
C PRO A 251 11.50 -7.92 24.38
N GLY A 252 12.04 -7.55 23.22
CA GLY A 252 13.08 -8.32 22.51
C GLY A 252 12.57 -9.63 21.88
N LYS A 253 11.25 -9.86 21.87
CA LYS A 253 10.62 -11.09 21.37
C LYS A 253 9.70 -10.89 20.16
N VAL A 254 9.62 -9.66 19.66
CA VAL A 254 8.78 -9.29 18.52
C VAL A 254 9.66 -8.83 17.36
N ALA A 255 9.45 -9.41 16.18
CA ALA A 255 9.92 -8.87 14.92
C ALA A 255 8.77 -8.20 14.17
N ASN A 256 9.06 -7.15 13.41
CA ASN A 256 8.09 -6.46 12.57
C ASN A 256 8.61 -6.38 11.13
N VAL A 257 7.85 -6.93 10.18
CA VAL A 257 8.30 -7.08 8.79
C VAL A 257 7.38 -6.29 7.87
N MET A 258 7.98 -5.37 7.11
CA MET A 258 7.27 -4.61 6.08
C MET A 258 7.17 -5.42 4.80
N ILE A 259 5.97 -5.53 4.25
CA ILE A 259 5.77 -6.01 2.87
C ILE A 259 5.85 -4.79 1.93
N ASN A 260 6.55 -4.91 0.80
CA ASN A 260 6.75 -3.80 -0.14
C ASN A 260 5.40 -3.17 -0.52
N THR A 261 5.30 -1.87 -0.29
CA THR A 261 4.11 -1.07 -0.57
C THR A 261 4.55 0.34 -0.96
N GLY A 262 3.61 1.27 -1.01
CA GLY A 262 3.86 2.66 -1.36
C GLY A 262 3.54 3.59 -0.20
N SER A 263 3.90 4.85 -0.37
CA SER A 263 3.64 5.95 0.57
C SER A 263 2.27 6.57 0.26
N VAL A 264 1.42 6.82 1.26
CA VAL A 264 0.10 7.41 1.02
C VAL A 264 0.23 8.78 0.32
N SER A 265 -0.56 9.05 -0.72
CA SER A 265 -0.57 10.39 -1.33
C SER A 265 -1.27 11.39 -0.42
N LEU A 266 -0.53 12.37 0.14
CA LEU A 266 -1.12 13.39 1.04
C LEU A 266 -2.22 14.20 0.34
N ILE A 267 -2.02 14.52 -0.93
CA ILE A 267 -2.99 15.29 -1.72
C ILE A 267 -4.27 14.48 -1.88
N ASP A 268 -4.15 13.22 -2.31
CA ASP A 268 -5.31 12.36 -2.52
C ASP A 268 -6.02 12.04 -1.20
N LEU A 269 -5.27 11.86 -0.10
CA LEU A 269 -5.82 11.70 1.25
C LEU A 269 -6.68 12.91 1.66
N LEU A 270 -6.23 14.14 1.37
CA LEU A 270 -7.02 15.36 1.63
C LEU A 270 -8.30 15.43 0.78
N PHE A 271 -8.35 14.72 -0.35
CA PHE A 271 -9.54 14.57 -1.19
C PHE A 271 -10.33 13.28 -0.90
N GLY A 272 -10.01 12.57 0.19
CA GLY A 272 -10.70 11.34 0.60
C GLY A 272 -10.41 10.13 -0.29
N LYS A 273 -9.26 10.11 -0.97
CA LYS A 273 -8.78 9.00 -1.79
C LYS A 273 -7.57 8.33 -1.14
N GLU A 274 -7.51 7.01 -1.22
CA GLU A 274 -6.37 6.21 -0.75
C GLU A 274 -5.53 5.73 -1.95
N THR A 275 -4.82 6.65 -2.59
CA THR A 275 -3.80 6.30 -3.59
C THR A 275 -2.44 6.20 -2.93
N MET A 276 -1.61 5.31 -3.46
CA MET A 276 -0.24 5.14 -3.02
C MET A 276 0.71 5.80 -4.01
N LEU A 277 1.84 6.26 -3.52
CA LEU A 277 2.99 6.71 -4.29
C LEU A 277 4.09 5.66 -4.12
N PRO A 278 4.96 5.44 -5.12
CA PRO A 278 6.05 4.50 -4.95
C PRO A 278 7.01 5.00 -3.87
N THR A 279 7.44 4.12 -2.96
CA THR A 279 8.35 4.43 -1.86
C THR A 279 9.58 5.17 -2.35
N LEU A 280 9.88 6.31 -1.70
CA LEU A 280 11.00 7.19 -2.03
C LEU A 280 11.05 7.55 -3.53
N HIS A 281 9.88 7.87 -4.09
CA HIS A 281 9.70 8.18 -5.52
C HIS A 281 10.16 7.05 -6.46
N GLY A 282 9.99 5.80 -6.00
CA GLY A 282 10.29 4.59 -6.77
C GLY A 282 11.77 4.23 -6.78
N LYS A 283 12.54 4.75 -5.83
CA LYS A 283 13.96 4.40 -5.63
C LYS A 283 14.16 2.90 -5.44
N TRP A 284 13.34 2.29 -4.60
CA TRP A 284 13.43 0.86 -4.32
C TRP A 284 12.99 0.04 -5.54
N ASP A 285 11.90 0.41 -6.21
CA ASP A 285 11.46 -0.25 -7.45
C ASP A 285 12.55 -0.24 -8.52
N ALA A 286 13.27 0.89 -8.68
CA ALA A 286 14.37 1.01 -9.64
C ALA A 286 15.53 0.06 -9.31
N ALA A 287 15.76 -0.25 -8.03
CA ALA A 287 16.76 -1.24 -7.62
C ALA A 287 16.27 -2.68 -7.91
N PHE A 288 15.03 -3.01 -7.51
CA PHE A 288 14.46 -4.34 -7.73
C PHE A 288 14.32 -4.71 -9.20
N LYS A 289 14.08 -3.73 -10.08
CA LYS A 289 14.03 -3.93 -11.55
C LYS A 289 15.38 -4.32 -12.17
N GLN A 290 16.50 -4.07 -11.49
CA GLN A 290 17.83 -4.41 -12.00
C GLN A 290 18.30 -5.80 -11.58
N VAL A 291 17.56 -6.47 -10.69
CA VAL A 291 17.88 -7.84 -10.27
C VAL A 291 16.87 -8.83 -10.85
N LYS A 292 17.33 -10.04 -11.17
CA LYS A 292 16.44 -11.16 -11.49
C LYS A 292 15.88 -11.75 -10.19
N ASP A 293 14.68 -12.32 -10.28
CA ASP A 293 13.99 -12.97 -9.16
C ASP A 293 13.94 -12.03 -7.95
N SER A 294 13.16 -10.95 -8.10
CA SER A 294 13.04 -9.86 -7.15
C SER A 294 12.20 -10.21 -5.92
N ASP A 295 11.44 -11.31 -5.96
CA ASP A 295 10.74 -11.84 -4.80
C ASP A 295 11.75 -12.35 -3.78
N CYS A 296 11.89 -11.64 -2.66
CA CYS A 296 12.88 -11.95 -1.63
C CYS A 296 12.56 -11.24 -0.31
N ALA A 297 13.28 -11.64 0.74
CA ALA A 297 13.25 -10.96 2.02
C ALA A 297 14.64 -10.75 2.61
N PHE A 298 14.78 -9.76 3.49
CA PHE A 298 16.03 -9.43 4.19
C PHE A 298 15.78 -8.55 5.43
N ASP A 299 16.74 -8.52 6.35
CA ASP A 299 16.74 -7.62 7.50
C ASP A 299 17.00 -6.17 7.06
N PHE A 300 16.31 -5.21 7.67
CA PHE A 300 16.57 -3.80 7.40
C PHE A 300 17.90 -3.35 8.01
N ASP A 301 18.27 -3.89 9.17
CA ASP A 301 19.57 -3.62 9.77
C ASP A 301 20.70 -4.11 8.87
N GLY A 302 21.74 -3.29 8.71
CA GLY A 302 22.82 -3.54 7.75
C GLY A 302 22.45 -3.39 6.26
N SER A 303 21.20 -3.12 5.91
CA SER A 303 20.77 -2.87 4.53
C SER A 303 20.78 -1.38 4.15
N PRO A 304 21.06 -1.01 2.88
CA PRO A 304 20.92 0.38 2.43
C PRO A 304 19.46 0.85 2.41
N PHE A 305 18.50 -0.07 2.39
CA PHE A 305 17.06 0.20 2.46
C PHE A 305 16.66 0.67 3.87
N GLY A 306 17.20 0.03 4.90
CA GLY A 306 16.92 0.36 6.30
C GLY A 306 17.44 1.73 6.72
N ASP A 307 18.40 2.28 5.98
CA ASP A 307 18.98 3.61 6.23
C ASP A 307 18.24 4.77 5.58
N ASP A 308 17.27 4.50 4.71
CA ASP A 308 16.46 5.54 4.09
C ASP A 308 15.44 6.13 5.07
N GLU A 309 15.10 7.41 4.87
CA GLU A 309 14.08 8.13 5.65
C GLU A 309 12.72 7.48 5.46
N PHE A 310 11.95 7.40 6.55
CA PHE A 310 10.64 6.78 6.55
C PHE A 310 9.59 7.68 5.88
N ASP A 311 9.18 7.34 4.65
CA ASP A 311 8.20 8.11 3.87
C ASP A 311 6.83 7.42 3.70
N HIS A 312 6.69 6.19 4.20
CA HIS A 312 5.44 5.40 4.11
C HIS A 312 4.21 6.16 4.68
N PHE A 313 4.41 6.99 5.73
CA PHE A 313 3.36 7.84 6.28
C PHE A 313 3.62 9.33 6.02
N VAL A 314 2.59 10.04 5.52
CA VAL A 314 2.80 11.33 4.85
C VAL A 314 2.42 12.59 5.61
N MET A 315 1.96 12.49 6.86
CA MET A 315 1.65 13.70 7.63
C MET A 315 2.95 14.42 8.04
N PRO A 316 3.22 15.62 7.51
CA PRO A 316 4.53 16.26 7.63
C PRO A 316 4.90 16.70 9.05
N TRP A 317 3.90 16.81 9.94
CA TRP A 317 4.07 17.14 11.35
C TRP A 317 4.24 15.92 12.26
N ASN A 318 4.22 14.69 11.73
CA ASN A 318 4.37 13.49 12.55
C ASN A 318 5.86 13.16 12.78
N HIS A 319 6.24 12.94 14.04
CA HIS A 319 7.59 12.62 14.48
C HIS A 319 8.17 11.35 13.83
N VAL A 320 7.32 10.44 13.37
CA VAL A 320 7.75 9.21 12.68
C VAL A 320 8.55 9.48 11.39
N ARG A 321 8.40 10.66 10.78
CA ARG A 321 9.17 11.04 9.58
C ARG A 321 10.65 11.29 9.83
N ALA A 322 11.04 11.51 11.09
CA ALA A 322 12.45 11.63 11.46
C ALA A 322 13.14 10.27 11.62
N LEU A 323 12.37 9.17 11.56
CA LEU A 323 12.87 7.81 11.69
C LEU A 323 13.34 7.27 10.35
N LYS A 324 14.19 6.24 10.41
CA LYS A 324 14.54 5.41 9.26
C LYS A 324 13.67 4.17 9.21
N TYR A 325 13.66 3.47 8.08
CA TYR A 325 12.93 2.21 7.95
C TYR A 325 13.34 1.15 8.99
N LYS A 326 14.64 1.05 9.31
CA LYS A 326 15.14 0.12 10.33
C LYS A 326 14.73 0.45 11.77
N ASP A 327 14.33 1.70 12.02
CA ASP A 327 13.83 2.10 13.34
C ASP A 327 12.35 1.69 13.53
N MET A 328 11.65 1.39 12.41
CA MET A 328 10.23 1.00 12.38
C MET A 328 10.04 -0.52 12.24
N PHE A 329 10.93 -1.15 11.48
CA PHE A 329 10.80 -2.54 11.05
C PHE A 329 12.11 -3.31 11.22
N THR A 330 11.99 -4.57 11.62
CA THR A 330 13.08 -5.54 11.67
C THR A 330 13.57 -5.90 10.27
N GLY A 331 12.64 -6.09 9.32
CA GLY A 331 13.03 -6.34 7.94
C GLY A 331 11.92 -6.17 6.92
N PHE A 332 12.20 -6.64 5.72
CA PHE A 332 11.49 -6.30 4.50
C PHE A 332 11.22 -7.54 3.65
N ILE A 333 10.05 -7.59 3.04
CA ILE A 333 9.66 -8.53 2.01
C ILE A 333 9.35 -7.75 0.74
N HIS A 334 10.06 -8.06 -0.35
CA HIS A 334 9.60 -7.74 -1.68
C HIS A 334 8.87 -8.95 -2.26
N TYR A 335 7.59 -8.80 -2.61
CA TYR A 335 6.78 -9.84 -3.24
C TYR A 335 5.91 -9.24 -4.34
N LYS A 336 6.28 -9.44 -5.61
CA LYS A 336 5.67 -8.79 -6.78
C LYS A 336 5.94 -7.30 -6.84
N ALA A 337 6.35 -6.84 -8.02
CA ALA A 337 6.50 -5.43 -8.30
C ALA A 337 5.13 -4.72 -8.26
N PRO A 338 5.07 -3.40 -8.02
CA PRO A 338 3.80 -2.65 -8.00
C PRO A 338 2.93 -2.87 -9.24
N GLU A 339 3.53 -3.09 -10.41
CA GLU A 339 2.85 -3.36 -11.68
C GLU A 339 2.16 -4.74 -11.75
N GLU A 340 2.58 -5.69 -10.92
CA GLU A 340 2.04 -7.06 -10.85
C GLU A 340 0.99 -7.23 -9.73
N GLN A 341 0.86 -6.24 -8.86
CA GLN A 341 -0.10 -6.23 -7.76
C GLN A 341 -1.49 -5.86 -8.26
N PHE A 342 -2.53 -6.25 -7.52
CA PHE A 342 -3.91 -5.84 -7.83
C PHE A 342 -4.81 -5.97 -6.60
N THR A 343 -5.93 -5.26 -6.62
CA THR A 343 -6.95 -5.34 -5.56
C THR A 343 -8.26 -5.86 -6.13
N ASN A 344 -9.00 -6.61 -5.31
CA ASN A 344 -10.36 -7.03 -5.63
C ASN A 344 -11.31 -6.72 -4.46
N ILE A 345 -12.48 -6.20 -4.80
CA ILE A 345 -13.56 -5.86 -3.87
C ILE A 345 -14.84 -6.55 -4.34
N GLY A 346 -15.39 -7.43 -3.51
CA GLY A 346 -16.60 -8.23 -3.73
C GLY A 346 -16.37 -9.73 -3.56
N TYR A 347 -17.42 -10.47 -3.23
CA TYR A 347 -17.47 -11.94 -3.25
C TYR A 347 -18.94 -12.38 -3.36
N ASN A 348 -19.18 -13.65 -3.68
CA ASN A 348 -20.54 -14.17 -3.87
C ASN A 348 -21.34 -14.14 -2.55
N HIS A 349 -22.67 -14.19 -2.64
CA HIS A 349 -23.58 -14.30 -1.49
C HIS A 349 -23.58 -13.15 -0.47
N ILE A 350 -22.85 -12.05 -0.69
CA ILE A 350 -22.86 -10.88 0.22
C ILE A 350 -24.28 -10.39 0.49
N PHE A 351 -25.10 -10.30 -0.57
CA PHE A 351 -26.44 -9.73 -0.52
C PHE A 351 -27.54 -10.77 -0.62
N ASP A 352 -27.26 -12.03 -0.26
CA ASP A 352 -28.31 -13.02 -0.04
C ASP A 352 -29.31 -12.48 1.00
N PRO A 353 -30.62 -12.79 0.92
CA PRO A 353 -31.65 -12.11 1.70
C PRO A 353 -31.40 -12.06 3.21
N ASP A 354 -30.88 -13.15 3.79
CA ASP A 354 -30.56 -13.21 5.23
C ASP A 354 -29.32 -12.39 5.59
N ASN A 355 -28.32 -12.34 4.70
CA ASN A 355 -27.11 -11.54 4.87
C ASN A 355 -27.45 -10.04 4.76
N GLU A 356 -28.27 -9.66 3.78
CA GLU A 356 -28.78 -8.29 3.67
C GLU A 356 -29.57 -7.89 4.92
N LYS A 357 -30.45 -8.76 5.42
CA LYS A 357 -31.20 -8.48 6.66
C LYS A 357 -30.28 -8.22 7.86
N GLN A 358 -29.22 -9.00 8.03
CA GLN A 358 -28.24 -8.81 9.10
C GLN A 358 -27.48 -7.49 8.94
N LEU A 359 -27.03 -7.19 7.71
CA LEU A 359 -26.33 -5.95 7.40
C LEU A 359 -27.23 -4.72 7.62
N ARG A 360 -28.52 -4.77 7.26
CA ARG A 360 -29.48 -3.69 7.54
C ARG A 360 -29.70 -3.47 9.04
N ALA A 361 -29.74 -4.53 9.83
CA ALA A 361 -29.84 -4.40 11.28
C ALA A 361 -28.58 -3.71 11.87
N ARG A 362 -27.39 -4.03 11.34
CA ARG A 362 -26.12 -3.38 11.72
C ARG A 362 -26.05 -1.93 11.23
N GLU A 363 -26.50 -1.63 10.01
CA GLU A 363 -26.58 -0.28 9.44
C GLU A 363 -27.42 0.65 10.33
N ALA A 364 -28.56 0.17 10.85
CA ALA A 364 -29.40 0.95 11.77
C ALA A 364 -28.67 1.34 13.08
N ALA A 365 -27.66 0.57 13.49
CA ALA A 365 -26.83 0.84 14.66
C ALA A 365 -25.58 1.66 14.34
N LEU A 366 -25.08 1.63 13.09
CA LEU A 366 -23.87 2.34 12.64
C LEU A 366 -24.21 3.62 11.88
N LYS A 367 -24.20 4.76 12.59
CA LYS A 367 -24.38 6.07 11.98
C LYS A 367 -23.33 6.35 10.91
N GLY A 368 -23.77 6.89 9.77
CA GLY A 368 -22.88 7.33 8.67
C GLY A 368 -22.50 6.24 7.67
N TYR A 369 -22.97 5.00 7.85
CA TYR A 369 -22.82 3.94 6.86
C TYR A 369 -24.09 3.78 6.02
N SER A 370 -23.92 3.34 4.78
CA SER A 370 -25.03 3.00 3.88
C SER A 370 -24.76 1.64 3.23
N LEU A 371 -25.66 0.68 3.40
CA LEU A 371 -25.61 -0.59 2.67
C LEU A 371 -25.91 -0.38 1.19
N ASP A 372 -26.77 0.59 0.85
CA ASP A 372 -27.11 0.92 -0.53
C ASP A 372 -25.90 1.42 -1.32
N TYR A 373 -24.99 2.15 -0.68
CA TYR A 373 -23.69 2.49 -1.28
C TYR A 373 -22.97 1.22 -1.74
N TRP A 374 -22.81 0.22 -0.87
CA TRP A 374 -22.12 -1.02 -1.22
C TRP A 374 -22.86 -1.85 -2.25
N LYS A 375 -24.19 -1.90 -2.19
CA LYS A 375 -25.01 -2.57 -3.22
C LYS A 375 -24.81 -1.94 -4.59
N GLU A 376 -24.74 -0.62 -4.66
CA GLU A 376 -24.48 0.10 -5.92
C GLU A 376 -23.04 -0.11 -6.41
N GLN A 377 -22.05 -0.06 -5.51
CA GLN A 377 -20.63 -0.32 -5.86
C GLN A 377 -20.43 -1.74 -6.41
N LEU A 378 -21.10 -2.74 -5.82
CA LEU A 378 -20.93 -4.15 -6.14
C LEU A 378 -22.00 -4.72 -7.09
N LYS A 379 -22.88 -3.87 -7.66
CA LYS A 379 -24.00 -4.32 -8.51
C LYS A 379 -23.54 -5.10 -9.74
N ASN A 380 -22.32 -4.85 -10.21
CA ASN A 380 -21.72 -5.48 -11.39
C ASN A 380 -20.78 -6.64 -11.01
N GLY A 381 -20.78 -7.08 -9.75
CA GLY A 381 -19.91 -8.14 -9.24
C GLY A 381 -18.60 -7.62 -8.64
N ILE A 382 -17.56 -8.44 -8.70
CA ILE A 382 -16.25 -8.14 -8.13
C ILE A 382 -15.59 -7.00 -8.92
N THR A 383 -15.21 -5.94 -8.21
CA THR A 383 -14.44 -4.83 -8.77
C THR A 383 -12.95 -5.15 -8.68
N HIS A 384 -12.25 -4.96 -9.80
CA HIS A 384 -10.80 -5.18 -9.92
C HIS A 384 -10.08 -3.86 -10.18
N GLN A 385 -8.94 -3.65 -9.53
CA GLN A 385 -8.07 -2.52 -9.79
C GLN A 385 -6.61 -2.99 -9.89
N GLU A 386 -5.95 -2.64 -10.99
CA GLU A 386 -4.55 -2.95 -11.23
C GLU A 386 -3.64 -2.10 -10.33
N GLY A 387 -2.53 -2.67 -9.87
CA GLY A 387 -1.52 -1.97 -9.07
C GLY A 387 -0.96 -0.73 -9.78
N MET A 388 -0.89 -0.75 -11.12
CA MET A 388 -0.48 0.43 -11.87
C MET A 388 -1.36 1.65 -11.60
N ASP A 389 -2.67 1.46 -11.43
CA ASP A 389 -3.61 2.55 -11.15
C ASP A 389 -3.54 2.99 -9.68
N ILE A 390 -3.16 2.08 -8.77
CA ILE A 390 -3.00 2.35 -7.34
C ILE A 390 -1.75 3.18 -7.05
N TYR A 391 -0.61 2.81 -7.66
CA TYR A 391 0.70 3.36 -7.34
C TYR A 391 1.14 4.51 -8.25
N TYR A 392 0.63 4.59 -9.48
CA TYR A 392 1.16 5.53 -10.49
C TYR A 392 0.14 6.53 -11.03
N SER A 393 -1.13 6.48 -10.60
CA SER A 393 -2.18 7.39 -11.09
C SER A 393 -1.87 8.88 -10.83
N SER A 394 -1.21 9.19 -9.71
CA SER A 394 -0.72 10.54 -9.40
C SER A 394 0.27 11.09 -10.43
N GLY A 395 1.03 10.20 -11.08
CA GLY A 395 1.96 10.58 -12.15
C GLY A 395 1.25 11.20 -13.36
N SER A 396 -0.01 10.83 -13.60
CA SER A 396 -0.85 11.47 -14.62
C SER A 396 -1.11 12.94 -14.29
N ILE A 397 -1.39 13.24 -13.02
CA ILE A 397 -1.59 14.62 -12.55
C ILE A 397 -0.28 15.40 -12.68
N GLU A 398 0.85 14.83 -12.27
CA GLU A 398 2.16 15.48 -12.40
C GLU A 398 2.49 15.80 -13.86
N ASN A 399 2.31 14.83 -14.76
CA ASN A 399 2.56 15.04 -16.19
C ASN A 399 1.60 16.07 -16.81
N GLN A 400 0.33 16.09 -16.41
CA GLN A 400 -0.62 17.13 -16.84
C GLN A 400 -0.17 18.52 -16.38
N ILE A 401 0.21 18.67 -15.10
CA ILE A 401 0.73 19.93 -14.56
C ILE A 401 1.97 20.37 -15.35
N TYR A 402 2.91 19.45 -15.59
CA TYR A 402 4.12 19.72 -16.37
C TYR A 402 3.78 20.24 -17.78
N ILE A 403 2.88 19.56 -18.50
CA ILE A 403 2.45 19.95 -19.86
C ILE A 403 1.79 21.34 -19.84
N ILE A 404 0.91 21.60 -18.87
CA ILE A 404 0.24 22.90 -18.73
C ILE A 404 1.27 24.01 -18.47
N VAL A 405 2.23 23.78 -17.56
CA VAL A 405 3.30 24.74 -17.27
C VAL A 405 4.14 25.03 -18.52
N CYS A 406 4.52 23.99 -19.28
CA CYS A 406 5.23 24.16 -20.54
C CYS A 406 4.41 24.94 -21.58
N ALA A 407 3.11 24.67 -21.70
CA ALA A 407 2.22 25.38 -22.62
C ALA A 407 2.06 26.86 -22.23
N VAL A 408 1.84 27.15 -20.95
CA VAL A 408 1.78 28.52 -20.43
C VAL A 408 3.10 29.25 -20.67
N ALA A 409 4.24 28.61 -20.41
CA ALA A 409 5.55 29.19 -20.67
C ALA A 409 5.73 29.50 -22.17
N ALA A 410 5.34 28.59 -23.06
CA ALA A 410 5.39 28.80 -24.51
C ALA A 410 4.49 29.97 -24.96
N ILE A 411 3.26 30.08 -24.42
CA ILE A 411 2.35 31.19 -24.69
C ILE A 411 2.96 32.51 -24.21
N LEU A 412 3.52 32.56 -23.01
CA LEU A 412 4.17 33.76 -22.47
C LEU A 412 5.36 34.18 -23.33
N ILE A 413 6.20 33.23 -23.75
CA ILE A 413 7.32 33.50 -24.67
C ILE A 413 6.80 34.01 -26.02
N GLY A 414 5.72 33.44 -26.55
CA GLY A 414 5.08 33.88 -27.79
C GLY A 414 4.51 35.31 -27.69
N LEU A 415 3.77 35.62 -26.63
CA LEU A 415 3.23 36.96 -26.34
C LEU A 415 4.35 37.99 -26.17
N MET A 416 5.39 37.63 -25.43
CA MET A 416 6.61 38.41 -25.29
C MET A 416 7.23 38.70 -26.68
N GLY A 417 7.39 37.67 -27.51
CA GLY A 417 7.87 37.80 -28.88
C GLY A 417 7.03 38.75 -29.73
N LEU A 418 5.69 38.62 -29.66
CA LEU A 418 4.74 39.46 -30.40
C LEU A 418 4.78 40.92 -29.93
N ILE A 419 4.79 41.18 -28.62
CA ILE A 419 4.89 42.53 -28.06
C ILE A 419 6.18 43.21 -28.54
N SER A 420 7.29 42.49 -28.50
CA SER A 420 8.57 43.00 -28.99
C SER A 420 8.54 43.27 -30.49
N TYR A 421 7.95 42.39 -31.29
CA TYR A 421 7.76 42.61 -32.73
C TYR A 421 6.89 43.84 -33.02
N CYS A 422 5.72 43.96 -32.37
CA CYS A 422 4.80 45.08 -32.54
C CYS A 422 5.43 46.42 -32.13
N ARG A 423 6.20 46.45 -31.04
CA ARG A 423 6.96 47.64 -30.63
C ARG A 423 8.00 48.03 -31.69
N ILE A 424 8.71 47.05 -32.26
CA ILE A 424 9.69 47.29 -33.33
C ILE A 424 9.02 47.78 -34.62
N SER A 425 7.87 47.20 -34.99
CA SER A 425 7.12 47.55 -36.20
C SER A 425 6.53 48.97 -36.11
N LYS A 426 5.90 49.35 -34.99
CA LYS A 426 5.40 50.73 -34.75
C LYS A 426 6.51 51.79 -34.77
N MET A 427 7.72 51.44 -34.36
CA MET A 427 8.87 52.36 -34.46
C MET A 427 9.35 52.54 -35.90
N ARG A 428 9.21 51.52 -36.76
CA ARG A 428 9.55 51.61 -38.19
C ARG A 428 8.52 52.38 -39.01
N SER A 429 7.26 52.43 -38.59
CA SER A 429 6.20 53.21 -39.25
C SER A 429 6.15 54.68 -38.86
N ASN A 430 6.87 55.06 -37.79
CA ASN A 430 6.95 56.44 -37.27
C ASN A 430 8.28 57.14 -37.65
N ILE A 431 9.07 56.52 -38.53
CA ILE A 431 10.19 57.10 -39.29
C ILE A 431 9.71 57.17 -40.73
#